data_AF-A0A9P4XGW2-F1
#
_entry.id   AF-A0A9P4XGW2-F1
#
_cell.length_a   1.000
_cell.length_b   1.000
_cell.length_c   1.000
_cell.angle_alpha   90.00
_cell.angle_beta   90.00
_cell.angle_gamma   90.00
#
_symmetry.space_group_name_H-M   'P 1'
#
loop_
_entity.id
_entity.type
_entity.pdbx_description
1 polymer ?
#
loop_
_entity_poly.entity_id
_entity_poly.type
_entity_poly.pdbx_seq_one_letter_code
_entity_poly.pdbx_strand_id
1 'polypeptide(L)'
;MDIPTTMRSLVAPRQGGPEVYEVRELPVPSITLPTHVLLKMHAAAANTGELQAVAGKMKLFHSPKYPAQIGAEGSGVVVAVGPGVKDLKVGDEVFGAYIDKPMFRFPPPGFISEYAVAEERFLLRKPAHLSPEEAAAMTAVVVTSYQTWRRALQLMGADSLEGKTVYIPAGLSSTGAMAAQVARNVFGAARIITTVSTPKLALVEQYLPGIYDQVIDYKTQRPRDQVSPGSVDVMYNTQWNSMDEGIPLLNPKTGVLISITSAPSKATAKKIIGADRFSWWIGLLLDLAQLVYWWKLRGTSIKYEMVSGSLEIREDLEKAGEIVALGKVKPVMRTAELGDLKAVKKGSMATLLKRKRSAGELCPPSADNSMMVLDAPALHSRTLKRYRDNRPSDEEVHRKFYEWRAHHRLSPNSSCLPAEHTLDLLYSAQQRPSQGQQQQPQDPVVEQPAANANSNGQQQQSLHRFWDIHGSEPSSGTSSPGIANPLAPPTNCEDCGAALAGSDDDGMDVDGGSVHDTDTACGACGKHVCFSCSVSNLGEQKRCLQCAGRRVWIGGIGWTNAGVSVC
;
A
#
# COMPACT_ATOMS: atom_id res chain seq x y z
N MET A 1 -35.49 -0.89 2.12
CA MET A 1 -35.53 -2.15 1.33
C MET A 1 -35.85 -3.25 2.29
N ASP A 2 -36.80 -4.11 1.98
CA ASP A 2 -37.09 -5.26 2.83
C ASP A 2 -36.00 -6.33 2.61
N ILE A 3 -35.31 -6.67 3.68
CA ILE A 3 -34.26 -7.69 3.69
C ILE A 3 -34.96 -9.04 3.88
N PRO A 4 -34.76 -10.03 2.99
CA PRO A 4 -35.42 -11.33 3.11
C PRO A 4 -34.89 -12.10 4.33
N THR A 5 -35.66 -13.07 4.81
CA THR A 5 -35.23 -13.95 5.91
C THR A 5 -34.15 -14.94 5.46
N THR A 6 -34.17 -15.33 4.18
CA THR A 6 -33.23 -16.27 3.57
C THR A 6 -32.57 -15.72 2.31
N MET A 7 -31.47 -16.35 1.91
CA MET A 7 -30.65 -16.02 0.74
C MET A 7 -29.99 -17.26 0.16
N ARG A 8 -29.61 -17.20 -1.12
CA ARG A 8 -28.76 -18.22 -1.76
C ARG A 8 -27.29 -17.95 -1.48
N SER A 9 -26.54 -19.01 -1.20
CA SER A 9 -25.10 -18.98 -0.88
C SER A 9 -24.38 -20.17 -1.50
N LEU A 10 -23.21 -19.94 -2.10
CA LEU A 10 -22.32 -21.01 -2.53
C LEU A 10 -21.58 -21.59 -1.31
N VAL A 11 -21.77 -22.88 -1.07
CA VAL A 11 -21.16 -23.60 0.06
C VAL A 11 -20.41 -24.85 -0.39
N ALA A 12 -19.38 -25.21 0.38
CA ALA A 12 -18.83 -26.56 0.41
C ALA A 12 -19.45 -27.31 1.61
N PRO A 13 -20.23 -28.38 1.40
CA PRO A 13 -20.88 -29.11 2.50
C PRO A 13 -19.91 -30.03 3.27
N ARG A 14 -18.74 -30.31 2.70
CA ARG A 14 -17.67 -31.14 3.26
C ARG A 14 -16.34 -30.75 2.65
N GLN A 15 -15.22 -31.23 3.20
CA GLN A 15 -13.91 -31.04 2.60
C GLN A 15 -13.89 -31.59 1.16
N GLY A 16 -13.49 -30.75 0.21
CA GLY A 16 -13.44 -31.08 -1.21
C GLY A 16 -13.12 -29.87 -2.08
N GLY A 17 -12.72 -30.12 -3.33
CA GLY A 17 -12.61 -29.06 -4.33
C GLY A 17 -13.99 -28.65 -4.88
N PRO A 18 -14.02 -27.81 -5.91
CA PRO A 18 -15.26 -27.29 -6.49
C PRO A 18 -16.28 -28.35 -6.92
N GLU A 19 -15.87 -29.60 -7.15
CA GLU A 19 -16.79 -30.71 -7.41
C GLU A 19 -17.86 -30.87 -6.32
N VAL A 20 -17.54 -30.59 -5.04
CA VAL A 20 -18.48 -30.73 -3.92
C VAL A 20 -19.37 -29.51 -3.69
N TYR A 21 -19.14 -28.38 -4.37
CA TYR A 21 -19.86 -27.14 -4.07
C TYR A 21 -21.35 -27.24 -4.42
N GLU A 22 -22.18 -26.48 -3.74
CA GLU A 22 -23.61 -26.41 -4.00
C GLU A 22 -24.14 -25.04 -3.61
N VAL A 23 -25.25 -24.62 -4.22
CA VAL A 23 -25.98 -23.43 -3.77
C VAL A 23 -26.99 -23.91 -2.73
N ARG A 24 -26.90 -23.38 -1.51
CA ARG A 24 -27.91 -23.59 -0.47
C ARG A 24 -28.67 -22.31 -0.20
N GLU A 25 -29.92 -22.48 0.21
CA GLU A 25 -30.65 -21.44 0.91
C GLU A 25 -30.21 -21.41 2.39
N LEU A 26 -29.78 -20.24 2.87
CA LEU A 26 -29.32 -19.97 4.23
C LEU A 26 -30.05 -18.74 4.79
N PRO A 27 -30.15 -18.56 6.11
CA PRO A 27 -30.60 -17.29 6.68
C PRO A 27 -29.72 -16.12 6.23
N VAL A 28 -30.31 -14.94 6.03
CA VAL A 28 -29.51 -13.72 5.82
C VAL A 28 -28.70 -13.43 7.09
N PRO A 29 -27.38 -13.19 6.99
CA PRO A 29 -26.53 -12.95 8.16
C PRO A 29 -26.88 -11.62 8.84
N SER A 30 -26.94 -11.64 10.18
CA SER A 30 -27.12 -10.44 11.00
C SER A 30 -25.79 -9.73 11.30
N ILE A 31 -25.85 -8.41 11.52
CA ILE A 31 -24.72 -7.60 12.00
C ILE A 31 -24.35 -8.04 13.43
N THR A 32 -23.15 -8.61 13.58
CA THR A 32 -22.65 -9.16 14.85
C THR A 32 -21.66 -8.28 15.61
N LEU A 33 -21.05 -7.28 14.97
CA LEU A 33 -20.12 -6.32 15.59
C LEU A 33 -20.53 -4.87 15.28
N PRO A 34 -20.17 -3.88 16.11
CA PRO A 34 -20.49 -2.47 15.85
C PRO A 34 -19.98 -1.94 14.51
N THR A 35 -18.81 -2.41 14.05
CA THR A 35 -18.14 -2.00 12.79
C THR A 35 -18.57 -2.82 11.56
N HIS A 36 -19.56 -3.72 11.71
CA HIS A 36 -20.06 -4.52 10.60
C HIS A 36 -21.11 -3.76 9.77
N VAL A 37 -21.08 -4.00 8.46
CA VAL A 37 -22.15 -3.67 7.52
C VAL A 37 -22.74 -4.94 6.93
N LEU A 38 -24.03 -4.90 6.61
CA LEU A 38 -24.69 -5.92 5.78
C LEU A 38 -24.70 -5.43 4.34
N LEU A 39 -24.15 -6.24 3.44
CA LEU A 39 -24.09 -6.00 2.01
C LEU A 39 -25.13 -6.85 1.30
N LYS A 40 -25.86 -6.25 0.35
CA LYS A 40 -26.48 -6.98 -0.75
C LYS A 40 -25.44 -7.12 -1.86
N MET A 41 -25.01 -8.34 -2.13
CA MET A 41 -23.94 -8.60 -3.09
C MET A 41 -24.45 -8.47 -4.53
N HIS A 42 -23.61 -7.93 -5.41
CA HIS A 42 -23.84 -7.89 -6.85
C HIS A 42 -22.86 -8.84 -7.57
N ALA A 43 -21.59 -8.84 -7.17
CA ALA A 43 -20.57 -9.72 -7.72
C ALA A 43 -19.56 -10.15 -6.64
N ALA A 44 -18.94 -11.31 -6.84
CA ALA A 44 -17.89 -11.83 -5.96
C ALA A 44 -16.85 -12.61 -6.76
N ALA A 45 -15.60 -12.59 -6.30
CA ALA A 45 -14.51 -13.30 -6.96
C ALA A 45 -13.95 -14.43 -6.08
N ALA A 46 -13.67 -15.57 -6.72
CA ALA A 46 -13.16 -16.77 -6.06
C ALA A 46 -11.63 -16.78 -6.05
N ASN A 47 -11.03 -16.78 -4.85
CA ASN A 47 -9.59 -16.68 -4.66
C ASN A 47 -8.88 -18.04 -4.55
N THR A 48 -7.63 -18.11 -5.03
CA THR A 48 -6.87 -19.37 -4.98
C THR A 48 -6.63 -19.86 -3.54
N GLY A 49 -6.40 -18.93 -2.60
CA GLY A 49 -6.15 -19.26 -1.19
C GLY A 49 -7.36 -19.87 -0.47
N GLU A 50 -8.55 -19.28 -0.60
CA GLU A 50 -9.76 -19.82 0.02
C GLU A 50 -10.17 -21.17 -0.59
N LEU A 51 -10.07 -21.33 -1.91
CA LEU A 51 -10.39 -22.60 -2.58
C LEU A 51 -9.42 -23.72 -2.15
N GLN A 52 -8.16 -23.39 -1.86
CA GLN A 52 -7.20 -24.32 -1.27
C GLN A 52 -7.51 -24.64 0.21
N ALA A 53 -7.94 -23.65 0.99
CA ALA A 53 -8.37 -23.83 2.37
C ALA A 53 -9.57 -24.78 2.45
N VAL A 54 -10.64 -24.51 1.70
CA VAL A 54 -11.87 -25.32 1.59
C VAL A 54 -11.63 -26.71 1.00
N ALA A 55 -10.64 -26.87 0.12
CA ALA A 55 -10.20 -28.19 -0.34
C ALA A 55 -9.39 -28.98 0.71
N GLY A 56 -9.06 -28.37 1.86
CA GLY A 56 -8.19 -28.95 2.89
C GLY A 56 -6.73 -29.11 2.46
N LYS A 57 -6.27 -28.32 1.47
CA LYS A 57 -4.87 -28.28 1.02
C LYS A 57 -3.97 -27.46 1.94
N MET A 58 -4.55 -26.70 2.88
CA MET A 58 -3.83 -25.83 3.81
C MET A 58 -4.00 -26.23 5.28
N LYS A 59 -4.19 -27.53 5.58
CA LYS A 59 -4.44 -28.05 6.95
C LYS A 59 -3.43 -27.60 8.01
N LEU A 60 -2.18 -27.34 7.62
CA LEU A 60 -1.14 -26.82 8.51
C LEU A 60 -1.40 -25.36 8.98
N PHE A 61 -2.20 -24.61 8.22
CA PHE A 61 -2.51 -23.20 8.45
C PHE A 61 -3.95 -23.00 8.95
N HIS A 62 -4.90 -23.84 8.48
CA HIS A 62 -6.31 -23.75 8.81
C HIS A 62 -7.05 -25.07 8.58
N SER A 63 -7.98 -25.40 9.48
CA SER A 63 -8.95 -26.48 9.36
C SER A 63 -10.36 -25.88 9.25
N PRO A 64 -10.96 -25.81 8.04
CA PRO A 64 -12.31 -25.26 7.89
C PRO A 64 -13.36 -26.09 8.63
N LYS A 65 -14.36 -25.41 9.17
CA LYS A 65 -15.63 -26.04 9.58
C LYS A 65 -16.55 -26.14 8.37
N TYR A 66 -17.30 -27.23 8.26
CA TYR A 66 -18.26 -27.46 7.18
C TYR A 66 -19.69 -27.53 7.74
N PRO A 67 -20.73 -27.07 7.00
CA PRO A 67 -20.65 -26.44 5.69
C PRO A 67 -19.92 -25.10 5.71
N ALA A 68 -19.07 -24.85 4.71
CA ALA A 68 -18.26 -23.64 4.59
C ALA A 68 -18.81 -22.76 3.47
N GLN A 69 -19.18 -21.52 3.77
CA GLN A 69 -19.47 -20.51 2.74
C GLN A 69 -18.20 -20.10 2.00
N ILE A 70 -18.34 -19.68 0.75
CA ILE A 70 -17.21 -19.37 -0.16
C ILE A 70 -17.28 -17.91 -0.59
N GLY A 71 -16.13 -17.29 -0.82
CA GLY A 71 -15.98 -15.89 -1.20
C GLY A 71 -15.41 -15.07 -0.06
N ALA A 72 -14.28 -14.42 -0.33
CA ALA A 72 -13.66 -13.44 0.55
C ALA A 72 -13.56 -12.03 -0.08
N GLU A 73 -13.83 -11.86 -1.37
CA GLU A 73 -13.83 -10.56 -2.05
C GLU A 73 -15.01 -10.40 -3.01
N GLY A 74 -15.42 -9.15 -3.24
CA GLY A 74 -16.61 -8.84 -4.03
C GLY A 74 -17.03 -7.37 -3.98
N SER A 75 -18.19 -7.10 -4.58
CA SER A 75 -18.83 -5.79 -4.65
C SER A 75 -20.34 -5.91 -4.47
N GLY A 76 -20.94 -4.90 -3.84
CA GLY A 76 -22.36 -4.86 -3.51
C GLY A 76 -22.78 -3.51 -2.97
N VAL A 77 -23.99 -3.44 -2.40
CA VAL A 77 -24.59 -2.22 -1.83
C VAL A 77 -24.81 -2.43 -0.34
N VAL A 78 -24.45 -1.44 0.48
CA VAL A 78 -24.73 -1.45 1.92
C VAL A 78 -26.25 -1.35 2.15
N VAL A 79 -26.84 -2.34 2.83
CA VAL A 79 -28.28 -2.37 3.15
C VAL A 79 -28.58 -2.18 4.64
N ALA A 80 -27.62 -2.44 5.53
CA ALA A 80 -27.67 -2.06 6.94
C ALA A 80 -26.26 -1.78 7.48
N VAL A 81 -26.16 -0.98 8.54
CA VAL A 81 -24.90 -0.61 9.19
C VAL A 81 -24.99 -0.84 10.71
N GLY A 82 -23.88 -1.25 11.32
CA GLY A 82 -23.74 -1.33 12.78
C GLY A 82 -23.52 0.05 13.41
N PRO A 83 -23.74 0.19 14.73
CA PRO A 83 -23.66 1.49 15.43
C PRO A 83 -22.25 2.09 15.53
N GLY A 84 -21.20 1.34 15.16
CA GLY A 84 -19.81 1.79 15.15
C GLY A 84 -19.24 2.06 13.76
N VAL A 85 -20.06 1.93 12.71
CA VAL A 85 -19.74 2.27 11.31
C VAL A 85 -19.70 3.79 11.16
N LYS A 86 -18.66 4.34 10.51
CA LYS A 86 -18.39 5.79 10.46
C LYS A 86 -18.31 6.36 9.04
N ASP A 87 -17.69 5.61 8.13
CA ASP A 87 -17.31 6.08 6.80
C ASP A 87 -18.30 5.63 5.72
N LEU A 88 -19.13 4.62 5.98
CA LEU A 88 -20.13 4.05 5.07
C LEU A 88 -21.57 4.23 5.57
N LYS A 89 -22.52 4.28 4.63
CA LYS A 89 -23.96 4.37 4.92
C LYS A 89 -24.79 3.46 4.01
N VAL A 90 -26.03 3.21 4.40
CA VAL A 90 -27.01 2.49 3.57
C VAL A 90 -27.17 3.18 2.21
N GLY A 91 -27.10 2.40 1.13
CA GLY A 91 -27.12 2.86 -0.25
C GLY A 91 -25.74 3.10 -0.88
N ASP A 92 -24.65 3.09 -0.12
CA ASP A 92 -23.31 3.17 -0.72
C ASP A 92 -22.98 1.89 -1.51
N GLU A 93 -22.56 2.05 -2.77
CA GLU A 93 -21.92 1.00 -3.55
C GLU A 93 -20.49 0.79 -3.05
N VAL A 94 -20.12 -0.45 -2.73
CA VAL A 94 -18.81 -0.80 -2.16
C VAL A 94 -18.17 -1.99 -2.84
N PHE A 95 -16.86 -2.09 -2.71
CA PHE A 95 -16.07 -3.27 -3.06
C PHE A 95 -14.97 -3.48 -2.02
N GLY A 96 -14.49 -4.72 -1.88
CA GLY A 96 -13.43 -5.03 -0.93
C GLY A 96 -13.10 -6.50 -0.85
N ALA A 97 -12.17 -6.84 0.04
CA ALA A 97 -11.84 -8.22 0.39
C ALA A 97 -11.64 -8.35 1.91
N TYR A 98 -12.52 -9.09 2.56
CA TYR A 98 -12.49 -9.28 4.01
C TYR A 98 -11.52 -10.44 4.35
N ILE A 99 -10.23 -10.12 4.31
CA ILE A 99 -9.12 -11.02 4.62
C ILE A 99 -8.20 -10.33 5.64
N ASP A 100 -8.34 -10.72 6.90
CA ASP A 100 -7.56 -10.22 8.05
C ASP A 100 -6.41 -11.18 8.40
N LYS A 101 -5.36 -10.68 9.07
CA LYS A 101 -4.33 -11.54 9.71
C LYS A 101 -4.51 -11.55 11.24
N PRO A 102 -4.39 -12.71 11.90
CA PRO A 102 -4.08 -14.04 11.36
C PRO A 102 -5.17 -14.60 10.43
N MET A 103 -4.76 -15.14 9.28
CA MET A 103 -5.69 -15.67 8.27
C MET A 103 -6.54 -16.80 8.84
N PHE A 104 -7.80 -16.83 8.42
CA PHE A 104 -8.81 -17.83 8.80
C PHE A 104 -9.06 -17.92 10.32
N ARG A 105 -8.87 -16.80 11.05
CA ARG A 105 -9.25 -16.67 12.46
C ARG A 105 -10.78 -16.66 12.65
N PHE A 106 -11.48 -16.03 11.71
CA PHE A 106 -12.94 -15.97 11.65
C PHE A 106 -13.47 -16.90 10.54
N PRO A 107 -14.76 -17.27 10.57
CA PRO A 107 -15.41 -17.95 9.44
C PRO A 107 -15.23 -17.15 8.14
N PRO A 108 -15.17 -17.80 6.96
CA PRO A 108 -15.20 -17.10 5.69
C PRO A 108 -16.45 -16.20 5.61
N PRO A 109 -16.34 -14.97 5.08
CA PRO A 109 -17.45 -14.02 5.10
C PRO A 109 -18.54 -14.37 4.06
N GLY A 110 -18.27 -15.32 3.17
CA GLY A 110 -19.27 -15.92 2.30
C GLY A 110 -19.72 -15.01 1.16
N PHE A 111 -18.83 -14.20 0.60
CA PHE A 111 -19.19 -13.18 -0.39
C PHE A 111 -19.84 -13.75 -1.68
N ILE A 112 -19.66 -15.04 -2.01
CA ILE A 112 -20.42 -15.70 -3.08
C ILE A 112 -21.80 -16.14 -2.52
N SER A 113 -22.57 -15.15 -2.10
CA SER A 113 -23.95 -15.24 -1.59
C SER A 113 -24.72 -13.98 -1.99
N GLU A 114 -26.04 -13.97 -1.89
CA GLU A 114 -26.82 -12.77 -2.22
C GLU A 114 -26.69 -11.66 -1.16
N TYR A 115 -26.37 -12.03 0.09
CA TYR A 115 -25.99 -11.09 1.15
C TYR A 115 -24.74 -11.59 1.90
N ALA A 116 -23.94 -10.65 2.40
CA ALA A 116 -22.77 -10.95 3.23
C ALA A 116 -22.56 -9.87 4.29
N VAL A 117 -21.97 -10.24 5.42
CA VAL A 117 -21.54 -9.28 6.46
C VAL A 117 -20.04 -9.07 6.37
N ALA A 118 -19.61 -7.81 6.43
CA ALA A 118 -18.21 -7.43 6.38
C ALA A 118 -17.92 -6.29 7.36
N GLU A 119 -16.68 -6.21 7.83
CA GLU A 119 -16.22 -5.08 8.63
C GLU A 119 -15.81 -3.90 7.73
N GLU A 120 -16.28 -2.69 8.06
CA GLU A 120 -16.10 -1.45 7.29
C GLU A 120 -14.66 -1.22 6.82
N ARG A 121 -13.65 -1.50 7.67
CA ARG A 121 -12.24 -1.23 7.35
C ARG A 121 -11.72 -1.96 6.09
N PHE A 122 -12.33 -3.07 5.70
CA PHE A 122 -11.96 -3.86 4.49
C PHE A 122 -12.68 -3.42 3.22
N LEU A 123 -13.55 -2.41 3.30
CA LEU A 123 -14.38 -1.93 2.20
C LEU A 123 -13.94 -0.54 1.75
N LEU A 124 -14.16 -0.29 0.47
CA LEU A 124 -13.99 0.97 -0.21
C LEU A 124 -15.24 1.26 -1.05
N ARG A 125 -15.54 2.55 -1.29
CA ARG A 125 -16.61 2.94 -2.22
C ARG A 125 -16.25 2.52 -3.65
N LYS A 126 -17.18 1.88 -4.36
CA LYS A 126 -16.99 1.50 -5.76
C LYS A 126 -16.92 2.77 -6.64
N PRO A 127 -15.89 2.95 -7.49
CA PRO A 127 -15.92 3.99 -8.51
C PRO A 127 -17.14 3.83 -9.42
N ALA A 128 -17.85 4.93 -9.68
CA ALA A 128 -19.12 4.89 -10.42
C ALA A 128 -18.98 4.38 -11.87
N HIS A 129 -17.79 4.53 -12.48
CA HIS A 129 -17.49 4.10 -13.84
C HIS A 129 -17.13 2.60 -13.97
N LEU A 130 -17.01 1.87 -12.86
CA LEU A 130 -16.70 0.44 -12.86
C LEU A 130 -17.96 -0.41 -12.65
N SER A 131 -18.02 -1.54 -13.35
CA SER A 131 -19.03 -2.56 -13.09
C SER A 131 -18.79 -3.22 -11.71
N PRO A 132 -19.83 -3.78 -11.07
CA PRO A 132 -19.66 -4.54 -9.83
C PRO A 132 -18.69 -5.72 -9.99
N GLU A 133 -18.72 -6.39 -11.14
CA GLU A 133 -17.85 -7.52 -11.49
C GLU A 133 -16.38 -7.08 -11.63
N GLU A 134 -16.13 -5.94 -12.28
CA GLU A 134 -14.79 -5.37 -12.39
C GLU A 134 -14.22 -5.04 -11.01
N ALA A 135 -15.00 -4.35 -10.17
CA ALA A 135 -14.61 -3.98 -8.82
C ALA A 135 -14.37 -5.21 -7.93
N ALA A 136 -15.26 -6.21 -8.00
CA ALA A 136 -15.11 -7.49 -7.29
C ALA A 136 -13.82 -8.23 -7.65
N ALA A 137 -13.35 -8.16 -8.90
CA ALA A 137 -12.20 -8.91 -9.39
C ALA A 137 -10.82 -8.27 -9.08
N MET A 138 -10.77 -7.12 -8.39
CA MET A 138 -9.53 -6.34 -8.25
C MET A 138 -8.94 -6.24 -6.84
N THR A 139 -9.73 -6.21 -5.76
CA THR A 139 -9.25 -5.76 -4.44
C THR A 139 -8.00 -6.50 -3.95
N ALA A 140 -8.07 -7.82 -3.74
CA ALA A 140 -6.97 -8.56 -3.14
C ALA A 140 -5.72 -8.58 -4.03
N VAL A 141 -5.89 -8.60 -5.36
CA VAL A 141 -4.79 -8.64 -6.31
C VAL A 141 -4.09 -7.28 -6.49
N VAL A 142 -4.80 -6.15 -6.43
CA VAL A 142 -4.19 -4.81 -6.49
C VAL A 142 -3.39 -4.54 -5.22
N VAL A 143 -3.97 -4.75 -4.02
CA VAL A 143 -3.26 -4.59 -2.73
C VAL A 143 -2.00 -5.46 -2.70
N THR A 144 -2.13 -6.74 -3.06
CA THR A 144 -0.98 -7.66 -3.10
C THR A 144 0.07 -7.20 -4.11
N SER A 145 -0.32 -6.72 -5.29
CA SER A 145 0.63 -6.22 -6.31
C SER A 145 1.36 -4.97 -5.84
N TYR A 146 0.65 -4.00 -5.27
CA TYR A 146 1.21 -2.76 -4.75
C TYR A 146 2.21 -3.01 -3.62
N GLN A 147 1.82 -3.77 -2.58
CA GLN A 147 2.69 -4.15 -1.47
C GLN A 147 3.92 -4.94 -1.92
N THR A 148 3.75 -5.86 -2.88
CA THR A 148 4.87 -6.66 -3.40
C THR A 148 5.85 -5.76 -4.18
N TRP A 149 5.39 -4.85 -5.04
CA TRP A 149 6.31 -3.94 -5.73
C TRP A 149 7.02 -2.96 -4.78
N ARG A 150 6.31 -2.38 -3.80
CA ARG A 150 6.95 -1.60 -2.72
C ARG A 150 8.05 -2.39 -2.01
N ARG A 151 7.80 -3.68 -1.71
CA ARG A 151 8.79 -4.51 -1.03
C ARG A 151 9.98 -4.86 -1.93
N ALA A 152 9.77 -5.07 -3.23
CA ALA A 152 10.86 -5.26 -4.19
C ALA A 152 11.76 -4.01 -4.25
N LEU A 153 11.16 -2.83 -4.34
CA LEU A 153 11.85 -1.54 -4.35
C LEU A 153 12.67 -1.29 -3.07
N GLN A 154 12.11 -1.58 -1.90
CA GLN A 154 12.84 -1.57 -0.63
C GLN A 154 14.04 -2.53 -0.62
N LEU A 155 13.88 -3.73 -1.18
CA LEU A 155 14.99 -4.69 -1.28
C LEU A 155 16.06 -4.20 -2.27
N MET A 156 15.68 -3.54 -3.37
CA MET A 156 16.63 -2.93 -4.31
C MET A 156 17.37 -1.73 -3.69
N GLY A 157 16.71 -0.96 -2.81
CA GLY A 157 17.17 0.37 -2.42
C GLY A 157 16.88 1.41 -3.51
N ALA A 158 15.69 1.33 -4.12
CA ALA A 158 15.24 2.20 -5.20
C ALA A 158 13.81 2.69 -4.95
N ASP A 159 13.44 3.84 -5.49
CA ASP A 159 12.11 4.45 -5.30
C ASP A 159 11.12 4.14 -6.44
N SER A 160 11.61 3.76 -7.62
CA SER A 160 10.81 3.41 -8.80
C SER A 160 11.41 2.26 -9.60
N LEU A 161 10.65 1.73 -10.57
CA LEU A 161 11.10 0.75 -11.56
C LEU A 161 11.55 1.42 -12.88
N GLU A 162 11.79 2.73 -12.88
CA GLU A 162 12.26 3.44 -14.07
C GLU A 162 13.63 2.91 -14.52
N GLY A 163 13.77 2.71 -15.83
CA GLY A 163 14.92 2.03 -16.42
C GLY A 163 15.06 0.53 -16.08
N LYS A 164 14.14 -0.05 -15.28
CA LYS A 164 14.24 -1.45 -14.83
C LYS A 164 13.56 -2.45 -15.76
N THR A 165 14.20 -3.60 -15.93
CA THR A 165 13.61 -4.76 -16.59
C THR A 165 13.05 -5.73 -15.55
N VAL A 166 11.78 -6.09 -15.67
CA VAL A 166 11.09 -7.00 -14.76
C VAL A 166 10.53 -8.23 -15.47
N TYR A 167 10.59 -9.39 -14.82
CA TYR A 167 10.05 -10.65 -15.31
C TYR A 167 8.85 -11.10 -14.46
N ILE A 168 7.70 -11.29 -15.11
CA ILE A 168 6.42 -11.62 -14.47
C ILE A 168 5.81 -12.83 -15.19
N PRO A 169 6.09 -14.09 -14.76
CA PRO A 169 5.51 -15.27 -15.38
C PRO A 169 3.97 -15.34 -15.26
N ALA A 170 3.33 -16.02 -16.22
CA ALA A 170 1.86 -16.08 -16.36
C ALA A 170 1.17 -14.71 -16.40
N GLY A 171 1.52 -13.87 -17.38
CA GLY A 171 0.99 -12.51 -17.53
C GLY A 171 -0.54 -12.43 -17.56
N LEU A 172 -1.23 -13.39 -18.18
CA LEU A 172 -2.70 -13.44 -18.19
C LEU A 172 -3.35 -14.07 -16.93
N SER A 173 -2.59 -14.41 -15.89
CA SER A 173 -3.19 -14.74 -14.57
C SER A 173 -3.67 -13.45 -13.89
N SER A 174 -4.63 -13.52 -12.96
CA SER A 174 -5.13 -12.32 -12.28
C SER A 174 -4.01 -11.58 -11.54
N THR A 175 -3.14 -12.32 -10.84
CA THR A 175 -1.98 -11.74 -10.17
C THR A 175 -0.88 -11.28 -11.13
N GLY A 176 -0.60 -12.00 -12.22
CA GLY A 176 0.40 -11.59 -13.21
C GLY A 176 -0.01 -10.37 -14.04
N ALA A 177 -1.30 -10.26 -14.38
CA ALA A 177 -1.88 -9.14 -15.12
C ALA A 177 -1.89 -7.89 -14.25
N MET A 178 -2.27 -8.05 -12.98
CA MET A 178 -2.30 -6.94 -12.03
C MET A 178 -0.89 -6.49 -11.66
N ALA A 179 0.04 -7.42 -11.41
CA ALA A 179 1.44 -7.10 -11.15
C ALA A 179 2.07 -6.33 -12.32
N ALA A 180 1.81 -6.71 -13.57
CA ALA A 180 2.35 -6.02 -14.74
C ALA A 180 1.78 -4.60 -14.93
N GLN A 181 0.47 -4.42 -14.80
CA GLN A 181 -0.15 -3.11 -14.89
C GLN A 181 0.30 -2.18 -13.76
N VAL A 182 0.40 -2.68 -12.52
CA VAL A 182 0.94 -1.90 -11.39
C VAL A 182 2.43 -1.56 -11.62
N ALA A 183 3.25 -2.49 -12.11
CA ALA A 183 4.65 -2.22 -12.43
C ALA A 183 4.79 -1.08 -13.45
N ARG A 184 4.01 -1.12 -14.54
CA ARG A 184 4.03 -0.09 -15.59
C ARG A 184 3.44 1.25 -15.11
N ASN A 185 2.18 1.24 -14.69
CA ASN A 185 1.32 2.42 -14.57
C ASN A 185 1.41 3.12 -13.20
N VAL A 186 2.04 2.46 -12.21
CA VAL A 186 2.26 3.01 -10.86
C VAL A 186 3.74 3.20 -10.56
N PHE A 187 4.60 2.27 -10.96
CA PHE A 187 6.04 2.31 -10.62
C PHE A 187 6.98 2.59 -11.80
N GLY A 188 6.47 2.81 -13.02
CA GLY A 188 7.30 3.24 -14.16
C GLY A 188 8.23 2.18 -14.74
N ALA A 189 7.92 0.88 -14.59
CA ALA A 189 8.73 -0.20 -15.14
C ALA A 189 9.06 0.03 -16.63
N ALA A 190 10.33 0.02 -17.00
CA ALA A 190 10.77 0.30 -18.36
C ALA A 190 10.55 -0.88 -19.31
N ARG A 191 10.81 -2.12 -18.85
CA ARG A 191 10.59 -3.33 -19.64
C ARG A 191 9.92 -4.42 -18.80
N ILE A 192 8.85 -5.01 -19.31
CA ILE A 192 8.10 -6.12 -18.69
C ILE A 192 8.11 -7.32 -19.63
N ILE A 193 8.75 -8.40 -19.15
CA ILE A 193 8.82 -9.70 -19.83
C ILE A 193 7.84 -10.66 -19.16
N THR A 194 7.08 -11.43 -19.94
CA THR A 194 6.13 -12.41 -19.41
C THR A 194 6.14 -13.74 -20.15
N THR A 195 5.48 -14.73 -19.57
CA THR A 195 5.18 -16.02 -20.19
C THR A 195 3.67 -16.25 -20.28
N VAL A 196 3.20 -16.71 -21.45
CA VAL A 196 1.86 -17.27 -21.65
C VAL A 196 1.95 -18.56 -22.47
N SER A 197 0.85 -19.30 -22.59
CA SER A 197 0.79 -20.50 -23.44
C SER A 197 0.24 -20.13 -24.82
N THR A 198 0.70 -20.79 -25.88
CA THR A 198 0.30 -20.59 -27.29
C THR A 198 -1.15 -20.13 -27.52
N PRO A 199 -2.20 -20.80 -26.97
CA PRO A 199 -3.60 -20.41 -27.21
C PRO A 199 -4.02 -19.09 -26.57
N LYS A 200 -3.11 -18.42 -25.85
CA LYS A 200 -3.35 -17.16 -25.14
C LYS A 200 -2.52 -16.00 -25.67
N LEU A 201 -1.68 -16.19 -26.68
CA LEU A 201 -0.84 -15.11 -27.22
C LEU A 201 -1.70 -13.94 -27.71
N ALA A 202 -2.71 -14.20 -28.55
CA ALA A 202 -3.67 -13.21 -29.02
C ALA A 202 -4.48 -12.54 -27.87
N LEU A 203 -4.69 -13.26 -26.77
CA LEU A 203 -5.42 -12.76 -25.59
C LEU A 203 -4.56 -11.75 -24.79
N VAL A 204 -3.24 -11.70 -24.99
CA VAL A 204 -2.41 -10.66 -24.36
C VAL A 204 -2.75 -9.31 -24.96
N GLU A 205 -2.74 -9.20 -26.29
CA GLU A 205 -3.05 -7.95 -26.98
C GLU A 205 -4.52 -7.54 -26.78
N GLN A 206 -5.45 -8.51 -26.75
CA GLN A 206 -6.87 -8.23 -26.53
C GLN A 206 -7.16 -7.59 -25.15
N TYR A 207 -6.50 -8.05 -24.08
CA TYR A 207 -6.85 -7.65 -22.70
C TYR A 207 -5.82 -6.74 -22.03
N LEU A 208 -4.57 -6.74 -22.48
CA LEU A 208 -3.44 -6.01 -21.89
C LEU A 208 -2.54 -5.36 -22.98
N PRO A 209 -3.11 -4.62 -23.96
CA PRO A 209 -2.36 -4.00 -25.04
C PRO A 209 -1.28 -3.06 -24.49
N GLY A 210 -0.07 -3.13 -25.05
CA GLY A 210 1.07 -2.28 -24.65
C GLY A 210 1.65 -2.52 -23.25
N ILE A 211 1.14 -3.46 -22.45
CA ILE A 211 1.66 -3.72 -21.09
C ILE A 211 3.00 -4.48 -21.13
N TYR A 212 3.15 -5.45 -22.03
CA TYR A 212 4.32 -6.33 -22.11
C TYR A 212 5.17 -6.04 -23.35
N ASP A 213 6.47 -5.82 -23.17
CA ASP A 213 7.43 -5.64 -24.27
C ASP A 213 7.91 -6.97 -24.86
N GLN A 214 7.73 -8.07 -24.12
CA GLN A 214 8.11 -9.41 -24.56
C GLN A 214 7.20 -10.47 -23.95
N VAL A 215 6.51 -11.20 -24.82
CA VAL A 215 5.61 -12.30 -24.46
C VAL A 215 6.20 -13.60 -24.97
N ILE A 216 6.60 -14.48 -24.05
CA ILE A 216 7.25 -15.77 -24.36
C ILE A 216 6.22 -16.88 -24.33
N ASP A 217 6.11 -17.67 -25.39
CA ASP A 217 5.28 -18.88 -25.38
C ASP A 217 6.03 -20.03 -24.69
N TYR A 218 5.75 -20.24 -23.40
CA TYR A 218 6.42 -21.28 -22.61
C TYR A 218 6.11 -22.72 -23.07
N LYS A 219 5.25 -22.91 -24.08
CA LYS A 219 4.97 -24.22 -24.70
C LYS A 219 5.92 -24.58 -25.84
N THR A 220 6.56 -23.58 -26.45
CA THR A 220 7.42 -23.72 -27.63
C THR A 220 8.83 -23.17 -27.40
N GLN A 221 8.98 -22.23 -26.45
CA GLN A 221 10.22 -21.56 -26.10
C GLN A 221 10.51 -21.72 -24.60
N ARG A 222 11.79 -21.77 -24.20
CA ARG A 222 12.19 -21.65 -22.78
C ARG A 222 12.57 -20.19 -22.49
N PRO A 223 12.12 -19.59 -21.36
CA PRO A 223 12.47 -18.21 -21.02
C PRO A 223 13.97 -17.94 -21.00
N ARG A 224 14.77 -18.89 -20.51
CA ARG A 224 16.24 -18.84 -20.48
C ARG A 224 16.90 -18.74 -21.87
N ASP A 225 16.23 -19.17 -22.93
CA ASP A 225 16.74 -19.08 -24.31
C ASP A 225 16.29 -17.79 -25.03
N GLN A 226 15.38 -17.01 -24.43
CA GLN A 226 14.75 -15.84 -25.05
C GLN A 226 15.10 -14.52 -24.34
N VAL A 227 15.74 -14.60 -23.18
CA VAL A 227 16.10 -13.46 -22.33
C VAL A 227 17.54 -13.64 -21.91
N SER A 228 18.38 -12.63 -22.14
CA SER A 228 19.81 -12.69 -21.80
C SER A 228 20.01 -12.97 -20.30
N PRO A 229 20.87 -13.92 -19.91
CA PRO A 229 21.18 -14.17 -18.51
C PRO A 229 21.66 -12.90 -17.79
N GLY A 230 21.19 -12.67 -16.57
CA GLY A 230 21.56 -11.50 -15.78
C GLY A 230 20.94 -10.15 -16.20
N SER A 231 20.04 -10.11 -17.19
CA SER A 231 19.45 -8.87 -17.73
C SER A 231 18.21 -8.34 -17.01
N VAL A 232 17.64 -9.11 -16.09
CA VAL A 232 16.43 -8.73 -15.34
C VAL A 232 16.79 -8.19 -13.95
N ASP A 233 16.25 -7.03 -13.57
CA ASP A 233 16.41 -6.45 -12.24
C ASP A 233 15.50 -7.13 -11.21
N VAL A 234 14.22 -7.37 -11.56
CA VAL A 234 13.22 -7.93 -10.62
C VAL A 234 12.41 -9.05 -11.23
N MET A 235 12.23 -10.15 -10.49
CA MET A 235 11.31 -11.22 -10.84
C MET A 235 10.14 -11.22 -9.85
N TYR A 236 8.92 -11.02 -10.35
CA TYR A 236 7.68 -11.17 -9.59
C TYR A 236 7.13 -12.59 -9.80
N ASN A 237 7.42 -13.49 -8.87
CA ASN A 237 7.10 -14.90 -8.98
C ASN A 237 5.64 -15.21 -8.58
N THR A 238 4.84 -15.66 -9.57
CA THR A 238 3.40 -16.00 -9.45
C THR A 238 3.10 -17.51 -9.47
N GLN A 239 4.12 -18.34 -9.70
CA GLN A 239 4.01 -19.80 -9.77
C GLN A 239 5.08 -20.50 -8.93
N TRP A 240 4.82 -21.75 -8.54
CA TRP A 240 5.77 -22.54 -7.74
C TRP A 240 6.98 -23.01 -8.57
N ASN A 241 6.77 -23.25 -9.86
CA ASN A 241 7.75 -23.90 -10.73
C ASN A 241 8.47 -22.91 -11.68
N SER A 242 8.19 -21.61 -11.60
CA SER A 242 8.81 -20.60 -12.47
C SER A 242 10.19 -20.13 -12.01
N MET A 243 10.59 -20.42 -10.76
CA MET A 243 11.88 -20.00 -10.21
C MET A 243 13.07 -20.59 -10.96
N ASP A 244 12.99 -21.83 -11.44
CA ASP A 244 14.09 -22.43 -12.20
C ASP A 244 14.32 -21.68 -13.52
N GLU A 245 13.28 -21.47 -14.33
CA GLU A 245 13.42 -20.69 -15.57
C GLU A 245 13.77 -19.21 -15.31
N GLY A 246 13.29 -18.62 -14.20
CA GLY A 246 13.41 -17.19 -13.93
C GLY A 246 14.70 -16.74 -13.22
N ILE A 247 15.27 -17.54 -12.31
CA ILE A 247 16.44 -17.12 -11.51
C ILE A 247 17.65 -16.76 -12.39
N PRO A 248 18.03 -17.51 -13.43
CA PRO A 248 19.18 -17.15 -14.27
C PRO A 248 18.97 -15.88 -15.13
N LEU A 249 17.73 -15.40 -15.25
CA LEU A 249 17.44 -14.13 -15.91
C LEU A 249 17.82 -12.94 -15.02
N LEU A 250 17.77 -13.11 -13.70
CA LEU A 250 18.08 -12.07 -12.73
C LEU A 250 19.56 -11.72 -12.71
N ASN A 251 19.86 -10.43 -12.58
CA ASN A 251 21.22 -9.97 -12.32
C ASN A 251 21.78 -10.64 -11.04
N PRO A 252 22.89 -11.40 -11.13
CA PRO A 252 23.38 -12.18 -9.99
C PRO A 252 23.95 -11.32 -8.84
N LYS A 253 24.17 -10.01 -9.05
CA LYS A 253 24.71 -9.08 -8.04
C LYS A 253 23.65 -8.15 -7.44
N THR A 254 22.65 -7.76 -8.22
CA THR A 254 21.66 -6.74 -7.82
C THR A 254 20.21 -7.19 -7.91
N GLY A 255 19.95 -8.38 -8.48
CA GLY A 255 18.60 -8.85 -8.76
C GLY A 255 17.75 -9.07 -7.52
N VAL A 256 16.44 -8.87 -7.65
CA VAL A 256 15.46 -9.14 -6.60
C VAL A 256 14.45 -10.18 -7.08
N LEU A 257 14.36 -11.29 -6.36
CA LEU A 257 13.31 -12.29 -6.52
C LEU A 257 12.25 -12.06 -5.46
N ILE A 258 11.07 -11.59 -5.85
CA ILE A 258 9.95 -11.46 -4.93
C ILE A 258 8.83 -12.42 -5.32
N SER A 259 8.21 -13.07 -4.34
CA SER A 259 7.31 -14.19 -4.60
C SER A 259 6.02 -14.08 -3.80
N ILE A 260 4.90 -14.22 -4.48
CA ILE A 260 3.58 -14.43 -3.85
C ILE A 260 3.23 -15.92 -3.72
N THR A 261 4.06 -16.80 -4.28
CA THR A 261 3.83 -18.26 -4.33
C THR A 261 5.13 -19.04 -4.14
N SER A 262 5.55 -19.13 -2.89
CA SER A 262 6.65 -19.95 -2.40
C SER A 262 6.39 -20.32 -0.94
N ALA A 263 7.20 -21.21 -0.37
CA ALA A 263 7.12 -21.48 1.07
C ALA A 263 7.49 -20.19 1.84
N PRO A 264 6.62 -19.70 2.74
CA PRO A 264 6.90 -18.48 3.50
C PRO A 264 8.06 -18.69 4.45
N SER A 265 8.77 -17.60 4.79
CA SER A 265 9.68 -17.62 5.94
C SER A 265 8.90 -17.86 7.24
N LYS A 266 9.58 -18.34 8.28
CA LYS A 266 9.02 -18.47 9.63
C LYS A 266 8.36 -17.18 10.15
N ALA A 267 8.95 -16.01 9.85
CA ALA A 267 8.39 -14.71 10.22
C ALA A 267 7.09 -14.40 9.47
N THR A 268 7.07 -14.59 8.14
CA THR A 268 5.87 -14.39 7.31
C THR A 268 4.77 -15.39 7.69
N ALA A 269 5.12 -16.65 7.93
CA ALA A 269 4.19 -17.68 8.36
C ALA A 269 3.60 -17.41 9.75
N LYS A 270 4.39 -16.88 10.70
CA LYS A 270 3.89 -16.49 12.03
C LYS A 270 2.88 -15.33 11.94
N LYS A 271 3.06 -14.38 11.01
CA LYS A 271 2.04 -13.34 10.71
C LYS A 271 0.77 -13.95 10.09
N ILE A 272 0.91 -14.89 9.16
CA ILE A 272 -0.21 -15.57 8.50
C ILE A 272 -1.01 -16.45 9.48
N ILE A 273 -0.34 -17.25 10.30
CA ILE A 273 -0.95 -18.23 11.21
C ILE A 273 -1.39 -17.60 12.53
N GLY A 274 -0.73 -16.52 12.96
CA GLY A 274 -0.89 -15.97 14.31
C GLY A 274 0.07 -16.63 15.29
N ALA A 275 0.59 -15.83 16.24
CA ALA A 275 1.59 -16.28 17.20
C ALA A 275 1.09 -17.37 18.16
N ASP A 276 -0.23 -17.39 18.40
CA ASP A 276 -0.98 -18.34 19.22
C ASP A 276 -1.09 -19.73 18.58
N ARG A 277 -1.27 -19.79 17.26
CA ARG A 277 -1.35 -21.05 16.50
C ARG A 277 0.01 -21.52 15.94
N PHE A 278 1.04 -20.67 15.99
CA PHE A 278 2.35 -20.97 15.42
C PHE A 278 3.22 -21.85 16.35
N SER A 279 3.24 -23.15 16.09
CA SER A 279 4.09 -24.10 16.83
C SER A 279 5.57 -24.03 16.40
N TRP A 280 6.49 -24.27 17.34
CA TRP A 280 7.94 -24.19 17.10
C TRP A 280 8.44 -25.10 15.96
N TRP A 281 7.86 -26.30 15.84
CA TRP A 281 8.21 -27.29 14.81
C TRP A 281 7.76 -26.86 13.40
N ILE A 282 6.70 -26.06 13.29
CA ILE A 282 6.30 -25.42 12.01
C ILE A 282 7.40 -24.45 11.58
N GLY A 283 7.99 -23.71 12.52
CA GLY A 283 9.17 -22.89 12.28
C GLY A 283 10.33 -23.70 11.71
N LEU A 284 10.68 -24.83 12.34
CA LEU A 284 11.75 -25.71 11.87
C LEU A 284 11.51 -26.24 10.45
N LEU A 285 10.29 -26.69 10.14
CA LEU A 285 9.93 -27.16 8.79
C LEU A 285 10.02 -26.05 7.73
N LEU A 286 9.63 -24.83 8.07
CA LEU A 286 9.72 -23.68 7.16
C LEU A 286 11.16 -23.22 6.96
N ASP A 287 11.97 -23.19 8.02
CA ASP A 287 13.40 -22.87 7.96
C ASP A 287 14.14 -23.91 7.08
N LEU A 288 13.82 -25.20 7.21
CA LEU A 288 14.29 -26.26 6.29
C LEU A 288 13.81 -26.05 4.85
N ALA A 289 12.56 -25.63 4.63
CA ALA A 289 12.05 -25.33 3.30
C ALA A 289 12.76 -24.12 2.65
N GLN A 290 13.23 -23.14 3.44
CA GLN A 290 14.02 -22.01 2.93
C GLN A 290 15.40 -22.44 2.38
N LEU A 291 15.97 -23.57 2.84
CA LEU A 291 17.24 -24.08 2.32
C LEU A 291 17.19 -24.37 0.81
N VAL A 292 16.02 -24.70 0.26
CA VAL A 292 15.83 -24.87 -1.19
C VAL A 292 16.04 -23.56 -1.94
N TYR A 293 15.56 -22.43 -1.40
CA TYR A 293 15.76 -21.10 -2.02
C TYR A 293 17.20 -20.62 -1.83
N TRP A 294 17.78 -20.80 -0.64
CA TRP A 294 19.21 -20.54 -0.41
C TRP A 294 20.10 -21.33 -1.39
N TRP A 295 19.82 -22.62 -1.59
CA TRP A 295 20.57 -23.46 -2.52
C TRP A 295 20.39 -23.04 -3.99
N LYS A 296 19.19 -22.63 -4.39
CA LYS A 296 18.93 -22.09 -5.75
C LYS A 296 19.62 -20.74 -6.01
N LEU A 297 19.87 -19.95 -4.96
CA LEU A 297 20.49 -18.62 -5.04
C LEU A 297 21.97 -18.59 -4.62
N ARG A 298 22.56 -19.75 -4.29
CA ARG A 298 23.96 -19.86 -3.86
C ARG A 298 24.93 -19.29 -4.90
N GLY A 299 25.94 -18.55 -4.46
CA GLY A 299 26.87 -17.85 -5.36
C GLY A 299 26.31 -16.60 -6.02
N THR A 300 25.11 -16.15 -5.63
CA THR A 300 24.54 -14.86 -6.05
C THR A 300 24.30 -13.95 -4.84
N SER A 301 24.11 -12.66 -5.09
CA SER A 301 23.64 -11.66 -4.14
C SER A 301 22.15 -11.32 -4.35
N ILE A 302 21.40 -12.19 -5.04
CA ILE A 302 19.98 -11.98 -5.33
C ILE A 302 19.20 -11.96 -4.00
N LYS A 303 18.50 -10.86 -3.75
CA LYS A 303 17.65 -10.73 -2.56
C LYS A 303 16.33 -11.46 -2.81
N TYR A 304 15.88 -12.25 -1.83
CA TYR A 304 14.66 -13.05 -1.95
C TYR A 304 13.70 -12.83 -0.79
N GLU A 305 12.42 -12.63 -1.10
CA GLU A 305 11.36 -12.60 -0.09
C GLU A 305 10.03 -13.16 -0.61
N MET A 306 9.30 -13.83 0.29
CA MET A 306 7.91 -14.22 0.09
C MET A 306 6.98 -13.17 0.72
N VAL A 307 6.15 -12.54 -0.11
CA VAL A 307 5.14 -11.55 0.32
C VAL A 307 3.75 -12.17 0.29
N SER A 308 3.04 -12.02 1.41
CA SER A 308 1.61 -12.27 1.52
C SER A 308 0.94 -10.92 1.74
N GLY A 309 0.06 -10.52 0.84
CA GLY A 309 -0.67 -9.24 0.95
C GLY A 309 -1.45 -9.13 2.27
N SER A 310 -1.65 -7.92 2.77
CA SER A 310 -2.37 -7.60 4.00
C SER A 310 -3.39 -6.51 3.71
N LEU A 311 -4.68 -6.82 3.75
CA LEU A 311 -5.75 -5.82 3.54
C LEU A 311 -6.06 -5.04 4.83
N GLU A 312 -5.52 -5.47 5.97
CA GLU A 312 -5.59 -4.77 7.26
C GLU A 312 -4.81 -3.44 7.30
N ILE A 313 -3.87 -3.23 6.36
CA ILE A 313 -3.10 -1.98 6.25
C ILE A 313 -3.94 -1.00 5.45
N ARG A 314 -4.61 -0.08 6.15
CA ARG A 314 -5.64 0.78 5.56
C ARG A 314 -5.08 1.69 4.46
N GLU A 315 -3.87 2.21 4.63
CA GLU A 315 -3.23 3.09 3.65
C GLU A 315 -2.92 2.37 2.33
N ASP A 316 -2.50 1.10 2.40
CA ASP A 316 -2.25 0.27 1.20
C ASP A 316 -3.57 -0.13 0.51
N LEU A 317 -4.64 -0.37 1.28
CA LEU A 317 -5.98 -0.62 0.74
C LEU A 317 -6.52 0.62 0.03
N GLU A 318 -6.47 1.79 0.65
CA GLU A 318 -6.92 3.05 0.03
C GLU A 318 -6.08 3.40 -1.20
N LYS A 319 -4.77 3.17 -1.17
CA LYS A 319 -3.92 3.37 -2.35
C LYS A 319 -4.23 2.38 -3.49
N ALA A 320 -4.59 1.14 -3.16
CA ALA A 320 -5.13 0.20 -4.16
C ALA A 320 -6.47 0.71 -4.73
N GLY A 321 -7.34 1.28 -3.89
CA GLY A 321 -8.57 1.96 -4.30
C GLY A 321 -8.33 3.11 -5.29
N GLU A 322 -7.33 3.95 -5.01
CA GLU A 322 -6.92 5.05 -5.91
C GLU A 322 -6.40 4.52 -7.25
N ILE A 323 -5.54 3.49 -7.24
CA ILE A 323 -5.02 2.83 -8.45
C ILE A 323 -6.17 2.30 -9.33
N VAL A 324 -7.20 1.72 -8.71
CA VAL A 324 -8.42 1.26 -9.39
C VAL A 324 -9.26 2.44 -9.90
N ALA A 325 -9.52 3.45 -9.07
CA ALA A 325 -10.35 4.61 -9.41
C ALA A 325 -9.74 5.52 -10.49
N LEU A 326 -8.41 5.55 -10.62
CA LEU A 326 -7.70 6.25 -11.70
C LEU A 326 -7.62 5.44 -13.01
N GLY A 327 -8.20 4.23 -13.06
CA GLY A 327 -8.16 3.37 -14.25
C GLY A 327 -6.75 2.86 -14.60
N LYS A 328 -5.79 2.92 -13.66
CA LYS A 328 -4.40 2.47 -13.87
C LYS A 328 -4.27 0.95 -14.01
N VAL A 329 -5.34 0.22 -13.71
CA VAL A 329 -5.42 -1.24 -13.80
C VAL A 329 -6.80 -1.67 -14.32
N LYS A 330 -6.85 -2.80 -15.01
CA LYS A 330 -8.08 -3.47 -15.45
C LYS A 330 -8.04 -4.97 -15.12
N PRO A 331 -9.18 -5.60 -14.78
CA PRO A 331 -9.24 -7.01 -14.46
C PRO A 331 -9.29 -7.89 -15.71
N VAL A 332 -8.49 -8.96 -15.74
CA VAL A 332 -8.61 -10.03 -16.77
C VAL A 332 -9.48 -11.14 -16.20
N MET A 333 -10.80 -10.96 -16.31
CA MET A 333 -11.81 -11.73 -15.59
C MET A 333 -12.74 -12.55 -16.50
N ARG A 334 -13.63 -13.32 -15.86
CA ARG A 334 -14.77 -14.03 -16.44
C ARG A 334 -15.89 -14.02 -15.40
N THR A 335 -17.12 -13.86 -15.85
CA THR A 335 -18.31 -13.91 -15.00
C THR A 335 -18.98 -15.29 -15.09
N ALA A 336 -19.74 -15.64 -14.07
CA ALA A 336 -20.60 -16.82 -14.05
C ALA A 336 -21.75 -16.53 -13.07
N GLU A 337 -22.99 -16.72 -13.53
CA GLU A 337 -24.16 -16.55 -12.68
C GLU A 337 -24.18 -17.56 -11.53
N LEU A 338 -24.55 -17.12 -10.32
CA LEU A 338 -24.64 -18.01 -9.15
C LEU A 338 -25.61 -19.18 -9.39
N GLY A 339 -26.65 -18.97 -10.22
CA GLY A 339 -27.58 -20.02 -10.63
C GLY A 339 -26.95 -21.09 -11.55
N ASP A 340 -25.93 -20.75 -12.34
CA ASP A 340 -25.18 -21.74 -13.13
C ASP A 340 -24.04 -22.32 -12.27
N LEU A 341 -24.43 -23.22 -11.36
CA LEU A 341 -23.48 -23.97 -10.53
C LEU A 341 -22.43 -24.73 -11.38
N LYS A 342 -22.73 -25.11 -12.63
CA LYS A 342 -21.77 -25.79 -13.51
C LYS A 342 -20.68 -24.82 -13.98
N ALA A 343 -21.04 -23.61 -14.38
CA ALA A 343 -20.08 -22.55 -14.70
C ALA A 343 -19.28 -22.12 -13.47
N VAL A 344 -19.93 -21.91 -12.32
CA VAL A 344 -19.26 -21.57 -11.05
C VAL A 344 -18.23 -22.64 -10.67
N LYS A 345 -18.60 -23.93 -10.67
CA LYS A 345 -17.67 -25.04 -10.41
C LYS A 345 -16.50 -25.06 -11.39
N LYS A 346 -16.76 -24.86 -12.69
CA LYS A 346 -15.73 -24.82 -13.74
C LYS A 346 -14.76 -23.65 -13.51
N GLY A 347 -15.27 -22.47 -13.19
CA GLY A 347 -14.50 -21.27 -12.86
C GLY A 347 -13.59 -21.49 -11.65
N SER A 348 -14.18 -21.91 -10.52
CA SER A 348 -13.43 -22.22 -9.29
C SER A 348 -12.38 -23.31 -9.52
N MET A 349 -12.67 -24.34 -10.31
CA MET A 349 -11.72 -25.42 -10.62
C MET A 349 -10.53 -24.92 -11.45
N ALA A 350 -10.78 -24.02 -12.41
CA ALA A 350 -9.72 -23.39 -13.19
C ALA A 350 -8.80 -22.51 -12.31
N THR A 351 -9.37 -21.78 -11.34
CA THR A 351 -8.62 -21.02 -10.33
C THR A 351 -7.80 -21.93 -9.42
N LEU A 352 -8.42 -22.96 -8.83
CA LEU A 352 -7.77 -23.86 -7.87
C LEU A 352 -6.61 -24.66 -8.47
N LEU A 353 -6.78 -25.19 -9.69
CA LEU A 353 -5.75 -26.00 -10.35
C LEU A 353 -4.66 -25.17 -11.04
N LYS A 354 -4.81 -23.83 -11.11
CA LYS A 354 -4.03 -22.94 -12.00
C LYS A 354 -3.94 -23.48 -13.44
N ARG A 355 -4.95 -24.23 -13.90
CA ARG A 355 -4.86 -25.05 -15.13
C ARG A 355 -4.91 -24.16 -16.38
N LYS A 356 -4.29 -24.65 -17.45
CA LYS A 356 -4.13 -23.95 -18.73
C LYS A 356 -5.49 -23.58 -19.34
N ARG A 357 -5.90 -22.30 -19.22
CA ARG A 357 -7.06 -21.70 -19.92
C ARG A 357 -6.87 -21.81 -21.44
N SER A 358 -7.93 -22.11 -22.19
CA SER A 358 -8.00 -22.05 -23.66
C SER A 358 -8.73 -20.78 -24.14
N ALA A 359 -8.60 -20.44 -25.43
CA ALA A 359 -9.10 -19.18 -25.98
C ALA A 359 -10.63 -19.00 -25.87
N GLY A 360 -11.39 -20.04 -26.27
CA GLY A 360 -12.86 -20.02 -26.27
C GLY A 360 -13.53 -20.05 -24.89
N GLU A 361 -12.81 -19.70 -23.82
CA GLU A 361 -13.40 -19.55 -22.48
C GLU A 361 -13.33 -18.13 -21.93
N LEU A 362 -12.71 -17.15 -22.60
CA LEU A 362 -12.78 -15.74 -22.20
C LEU A 362 -13.92 -15.06 -22.97
N CYS A 363 -14.75 -14.26 -22.28
CA CYS A 363 -15.87 -13.58 -22.91
C CYS A 363 -15.38 -12.37 -23.73
N PRO A 364 -15.76 -12.22 -25.01
CA PRO A 364 -15.73 -10.91 -25.64
C PRO A 364 -16.74 -9.97 -24.94
N PRO A 365 -16.53 -8.65 -24.95
CA PRO A 365 -17.58 -7.73 -24.53
C PRO A 365 -18.81 -7.93 -25.41
N SER A 366 -19.97 -8.16 -24.79
CA SER A 366 -21.24 -8.20 -25.51
C SER A 366 -21.55 -6.82 -26.06
N ALA A 367 -21.50 -6.69 -27.38
CA ALA A 367 -22.05 -5.53 -28.04
C ALA A 367 -23.58 -5.60 -27.91
N ASP A 368 -24.15 -4.68 -27.12
CA ASP A 368 -25.53 -4.26 -27.32
C ASP A 368 -25.55 -2.76 -27.54
N ASN A 369 -26.07 -2.38 -28.71
CA ASN A 369 -25.84 -1.07 -29.31
C ASN A 369 -27.00 -0.14 -28.98
N SER A 370 -26.93 0.54 -27.82
CA SER A 370 -27.83 1.64 -27.49
C SER A 370 -27.06 2.96 -27.54
N MET A 371 -26.95 3.49 -28.76
CA MET A 371 -26.26 4.75 -29.06
C MET A 371 -27.06 5.96 -28.55
N MET A 372 -27.04 6.19 -27.23
CA MET A 372 -27.41 7.49 -26.66
C MET A 372 -26.21 8.41 -26.67
N VAL A 373 -26.12 9.20 -27.75
CA VAL A 373 -25.38 10.46 -27.74
C VAL A 373 -26.04 11.36 -26.70
N LEU A 374 -25.36 11.57 -25.58
CA LEU A 374 -25.67 12.64 -24.63
C LEU A 374 -24.39 13.44 -24.41
N ASP A 375 -24.45 14.72 -24.79
CA ASP A 375 -23.36 15.68 -24.69
C ASP A 375 -22.81 15.79 -23.26
N ALA A 376 -21.49 15.95 -23.14
CA ALA A 376 -20.83 16.19 -21.87
C ALA A 376 -21.21 17.57 -21.30
N PRO A 377 -21.83 17.67 -20.10
CA PRO A 377 -22.08 18.95 -19.45
C PRO A 377 -20.79 19.47 -18.78
N ALA A 378 -20.42 20.72 -19.06
CA ALA A 378 -19.14 21.30 -18.65
C ALA A 378 -18.98 21.55 -17.12
N LEU A 379 -17.81 21.20 -16.57
CA LEU A 379 -17.40 21.41 -15.16
C LEU A 379 -15.95 21.92 -15.05
N HIS A 380 -15.50 22.60 -13.97
CA HIS A 380 -16.19 23.14 -12.78
C HIS A 380 -15.76 24.61 -12.43
N SER A 381 -16.58 25.61 -12.78
CA SER A 381 -16.47 27.07 -12.48
C SER A 381 -15.09 27.78 -12.58
N ARG A 382 -14.22 27.74 -11.54
CA ARG A 382 -12.89 28.40 -11.49
C ARG A 382 -11.72 27.40 -11.63
N THR A 383 -12.00 26.11 -11.45
CA THR A 383 -11.18 24.99 -11.93
C THR A 383 -11.48 24.68 -13.40
N LEU A 384 -12.68 25.04 -13.89
CA LEU A 384 -13.01 25.22 -15.32
C LEU A 384 -12.18 26.35 -15.92
N LYS A 385 -11.89 27.43 -15.17
CA LYS A 385 -11.21 28.61 -15.72
C LYS A 385 -9.76 28.32 -16.15
N ARG A 386 -9.01 27.51 -15.40
CA ARG A 386 -7.69 27.02 -15.86
C ARG A 386 -7.79 26.10 -17.08
N TYR A 387 -8.88 25.33 -17.19
CA TYR A 387 -9.22 24.47 -18.34
C TYR A 387 -9.88 25.24 -19.52
N ARG A 388 -10.16 26.53 -19.36
CA ARG A 388 -10.88 27.40 -20.32
C ARG A 388 -10.01 28.50 -20.91
N ASP A 389 -8.92 28.86 -20.24
CA ASP A 389 -7.99 29.92 -20.65
C ASP A 389 -6.67 29.36 -21.25
N ASN A 390 -6.65 28.06 -21.61
CA ASN A 390 -5.62 27.34 -22.38
C ASN A 390 -4.15 27.52 -21.90
N ARG A 391 -3.92 27.49 -20.58
CA ARG A 391 -2.57 27.58 -19.98
C ARG A 391 -1.99 26.19 -19.69
N PRO A 392 -0.64 26.01 -19.71
CA PRO A 392 -0.01 24.73 -19.40
C PRO A 392 -0.22 24.30 -17.93
N SER A 393 -0.07 23.00 -17.64
CA SER A 393 -0.09 22.48 -16.27
C SER A 393 1.15 22.90 -15.48
N ASP A 394 1.09 22.87 -14.15
CA ASP A 394 2.24 23.26 -13.30
C ASP A 394 3.47 22.34 -13.53
N GLU A 395 3.25 21.04 -13.80
CA GLU A 395 4.30 20.12 -14.25
C GLU A 395 4.89 20.49 -15.62
N GLU A 396 4.05 20.96 -16.56
CA GLU A 396 4.51 21.34 -17.89
C GLU A 396 5.21 22.71 -17.91
N VAL A 397 4.84 23.63 -17.02
CA VAL A 397 5.57 24.87 -16.76
C VAL A 397 6.95 24.56 -16.18
N HIS A 398 7.04 23.67 -15.18
CA HIS A 398 8.34 23.27 -14.64
C HIS A 398 9.19 22.51 -15.66
N ARG A 399 8.62 21.56 -16.42
CA ARG A 399 9.31 20.85 -17.50
C ARG A 399 9.92 21.82 -18.53
N LYS A 400 9.11 22.75 -19.07
CA LYS A 400 9.58 23.74 -20.07
C LYS A 400 10.59 24.73 -19.49
N PHE A 401 10.50 25.07 -18.21
CA PHE A 401 11.48 25.92 -17.53
C PHE A 401 12.86 25.24 -17.40
N TYR A 402 12.89 23.93 -17.09
CA TYR A 402 14.13 23.16 -17.06
C TYR A 402 14.69 22.87 -18.47
N GLU A 403 13.85 22.57 -19.45
CA GLU A 403 14.25 22.39 -20.86
C GLU A 403 14.85 23.67 -21.46
N TRP A 404 14.24 24.84 -21.20
CA TRP A 404 14.77 26.13 -21.65
C TRP A 404 16.14 26.46 -21.05
N ARG A 405 16.31 26.16 -19.75
CA ARG A 405 17.57 26.35 -19.00
C ARG A 405 18.68 25.38 -19.42
N ALA A 406 18.33 24.21 -19.96
CA ALA A 406 19.28 23.27 -20.53
C ALA A 406 19.78 23.68 -21.93
N HIS A 407 18.95 24.37 -22.72
CA HIS A 407 19.30 24.81 -24.07
C HIS A 407 20.11 26.12 -24.12
N HIS A 408 20.05 26.99 -23.11
CA HIS A 408 20.75 28.28 -23.09
C HIS A 408 21.86 28.30 -22.03
N ARG A 409 23.11 28.09 -22.46
CA ARG A 409 24.28 28.32 -21.59
C ARG A 409 24.43 29.81 -21.32
N LEU A 410 24.20 30.23 -20.07
CA LEU A 410 24.57 31.56 -19.58
C LEU A 410 25.46 31.43 -18.34
N SER A 411 26.52 32.24 -18.32
CA SER A 411 27.55 32.28 -17.27
C SER A 411 27.00 32.92 -15.98
N PRO A 412 27.59 32.65 -14.80
CA PRO A 412 27.10 33.21 -13.55
C PRO A 412 27.59 34.65 -13.34
N ASN A 413 26.66 35.61 -13.30
CA ASN A 413 26.80 36.88 -12.55
C ASN A 413 25.42 37.55 -12.40
N SER A 414 25.07 37.90 -11.15
CA SER A 414 24.17 39.00 -10.69
C SER A 414 22.94 39.44 -11.53
N SER A 415 21.73 39.69 -11.00
CA SER A 415 21.10 39.53 -9.66
C SER A 415 19.64 40.04 -9.73
N CYS A 416 18.82 39.75 -8.71
CA CYS A 416 17.49 40.32 -8.42
C CYS A 416 16.24 39.75 -9.14
N LEU A 417 15.08 39.93 -8.47
CA LEU A 417 13.89 39.06 -8.51
C LEU A 417 12.73 39.61 -9.38
N PRO A 418 11.91 38.75 -10.01
CA PRO A 418 10.75 39.17 -10.78
C PRO A 418 9.50 39.37 -9.88
N ALA A 419 9.40 40.54 -9.23
CA ALA A 419 8.20 40.93 -8.48
C ALA A 419 7.72 42.36 -8.82
N GLU A 420 8.63 43.32 -8.95
CA GLU A 420 8.30 44.74 -9.08
C GLU A 420 7.74 45.11 -10.47
N HIS A 421 8.29 44.52 -11.54
CA HIS A 421 7.86 44.77 -12.93
C HIS A 421 6.38 44.40 -13.20
N THR A 422 5.77 43.54 -12.39
CA THR A 422 4.35 43.16 -12.52
C THR A 422 3.42 44.23 -11.95
N LEU A 423 3.86 44.99 -10.95
CA LEU A 423 3.08 46.07 -10.35
C LEU A 423 3.10 47.32 -11.24
N ASP A 424 4.25 47.70 -11.79
CA ASP A 424 4.36 48.82 -12.74
C ASP A 424 3.58 48.60 -14.04
N LEU A 425 3.52 47.35 -14.53
CA LEU A 425 2.67 46.98 -15.67
C LEU A 425 1.16 47.11 -15.36
N LEU A 426 0.74 46.87 -14.12
CA LEU A 426 -0.65 47.04 -13.72
C LEU A 426 -1.01 48.51 -13.45
N TYR A 427 -0.07 49.31 -12.94
CA TYR A 427 -0.25 50.75 -12.71
C TYR A 427 -0.28 51.55 -14.02
N SER A 428 0.61 51.24 -14.96
CA SER A 428 0.68 51.92 -16.27
C SER A 428 -0.49 51.58 -17.21
N ALA A 429 -1.17 50.46 -17.00
CA ALA A 429 -2.37 50.08 -17.77
C ALA A 429 -3.64 50.87 -17.38
N GLN A 430 -3.66 51.57 -16.24
CA GLN A 430 -4.79 52.40 -15.82
C GLN A 430 -4.71 53.87 -16.28
N GLN A 431 -3.61 54.29 -16.92
CA GLN A 431 -3.42 55.67 -17.38
C GLN A 431 -2.94 55.76 -18.84
N ARG A 432 -3.90 55.71 -19.78
CA ARG A 432 -3.72 56.27 -21.14
C ARG A 432 -5.06 56.51 -21.85
N PRO A 433 -5.46 57.78 -22.08
CA PRO A 433 -6.44 58.15 -23.09
C PRO A 433 -5.86 58.05 -24.51
N SER A 434 -6.76 58.19 -25.49
CA SER A 434 -6.63 57.92 -26.92
C SER A 434 -5.62 58.79 -27.72
N GLN A 435 -5.37 58.38 -28.98
CA GLN A 435 -4.58 59.03 -30.06
C GLN A 435 -3.04 58.85 -29.94
N GLY A 436 -2.27 58.65 -31.01
CA GLY A 436 -2.57 58.41 -32.43
C GLY A 436 -1.30 58.27 -33.29
N GLN A 437 -1.41 57.63 -34.47
CA GLN A 437 -0.48 57.64 -35.63
C GLN A 437 1.01 57.18 -35.53
N GLN A 438 1.30 56.15 -36.34
CA GLN A 438 2.41 56.03 -37.33
C GLN A 438 3.90 55.75 -36.96
N GLN A 439 4.42 54.72 -37.65
CA GLN A 439 5.76 54.55 -38.28
C GLN A 439 7.02 54.12 -37.45
N GLN A 440 7.32 52.82 -37.60
CA GLN A 440 8.60 52.15 -37.95
C GLN A 440 9.75 53.01 -38.58
N PRO A 441 11.00 52.48 -38.70
CA PRO A 441 11.83 51.69 -37.75
C PRO A 441 13.36 52.05 -37.82
N GLN A 442 14.23 51.23 -37.18
CA GLN A 442 15.61 50.79 -37.59
C GLN A 442 16.71 50.81 -36.48
N ASP A 443 17.51 49.74 -36.47
CA ASP A 443 18.71 49.45 -35.65
C ASP A 443 19.99 50.04 -36.33
N PRO A 444 21.27 49.57 -36.13
CA PRO A 444 21.93 48.72 -35.11
C PRO A 444 23.34 49.25 -34.65
N VAL A 445 24.27 48.33 -34.27
CA VAL A 445 25.76 48.43 -34.12
C VAL A 445 26.25 48.73 -32.68
N VAL A 446 26.69 47.74 -31.86
CA VAL A 446 27.96 46.95 -31.85
C VAL A 446 29.19 47.75 -31.37
N GLU A 447 29.80 47.38 -30.22
CA GLU A 447 31.21 46.90 -30.12
C GLU A 447 31.62 46.43 -28.70
N GLN A 448 32.66 45.58 -28.64
CA GLN A 448 33.47 45.15 -27.47
C GLN A 448 34.92 45.66 -27.71
N PRO A 449 35.85 45.86 -26.74
CA PRO A 449 36.46 44.71 -26.01
C PRO A 449 37.27 44.92 -24.68
N ALA A 450 37.58 43.78 -24.04
CA ALA A 450 38.87 43.33 -23.46
C ALA A 450 39.61 44.01 -22.24
N ALA A 451 39.87 43.15 -21.23
CA ALA A 451 41.20 42.71 -20.72
C ALA A 451 41.79 43.16 -19.35
N ASN A 452 42.58 42.21 -18.79
CA ASN A 452 43.74 42.29 -17.87
C ASN A 452 43.60 42.15 -16.32
N ALA A 453 43.79 40.90 -15.87
CA ALA A 453 45.00 40.38 -15.18
C ALA A 453 45.40 40.73 -13.70
N ASN A 454 45.79 39.64 -13.01
CA ASN A 454 46.90 39.47 -12.03
C ASN A 454 46.76 39.73 -10.51
N SER A 455 46.89 38.61 -9.76
CA SER A 455 47.98 38.28 -8.80
C SER A 455 47.68 38.10 -7.29
N ASN A 456 48.15 36.93 -6.80
CA ASN A 456 48.75 36.55 -5.50
C ASN A 456 48.23 37.08 -4.14
N GLY A 457 48.05 36.14 -3.20
CA GLY A 457 48.08 36.42 -1.75
C GLY A 457 47.59 35.24 -0.90
N GLN A 458 48.47 34.63 -0.10
CA GLN A 458 48.08 33.58 0.87
C GLN A 458 47.50 34.21 2.15
N GLN A 459 46.42 33.65 2.70
CA GLN A 459 46.31 33.40 4.15
C GLN A 459 45.10 32.51 4.47
N GLN A 460 45.32 31.44 5.26
CA GLN A 460 44.26 30.77 5.99
C GLN A 460 43.88 31.61 7.21
N GLN A 461 42.59 31.86 7.43
CA GLN A 461 42.04 32.18 8.75
C GLN A 461 40.57 31.78 8.83
N SER A 462 40.11 31.50 10.05
CA SER A 462 38.89 30.74 10.34
C SER A 462 37.60 31.57 10.26
N LEU A 463 36.47 30.85 10.17
CA LEU A 463 35.12 31.33 9.89
C LEU A 463 34.44 32.15 11.03
N HIS A 464 35.20 32.94 11.79
CA HIS A 464 34.70 33.72 12.93
C HIS A 464 35.22 35.17 12.94
N ARG A 465 34.83 35.97 11.94
CA ARG A 465 34.94 37.44 12.00
C ARG A 465 33.87 38.20 11.20
N PHE A 466 32.62 37.71 11.20
CA PHE A 466 31.48 38.43 10.61
C PHE A 466 30.65 39.24 11.64
N TRP A 467 30.93 39.09 12.94
CA TRP A 467 30.27 39.87 13.99
C TRP A 467 31.28 40.34 15.04
N ASP A 468 31.87 41.50 14.78
CA ASP A 468 32.64 42.29 15.73
C ASP A 468 31.62 43.17 16.49
N ILE A 469 31.25 42.80 17.73
CA ILE A 469 30.21 43.47 18.51
C ILE A 469 30.87 44.33 19.60
N HIS A 470 30.73 45.65 19.48
CA HIS A 470 30.84 46.56 20.61
C HIS A 470 29.43 47.00 21.04
N GLY A 471 29.11 46.76 22.31
CA GLY A 471 27.74 46.88 22.81
C GLY A 471 27.45 48.17 23.58
N SER A 472 26.18 48.32 23.96
CA SER A 472 25.77 49.05 25.16
C SER A 472 24.48 48.42 25.72
N GLU A 473 24.47 48.23 27.03
CA GLU A 473 23.39 47.72 27.86
C GLU A 473 22.77 48.88 28.68
N PRO A 474 21.71 48.69 29.49
CA PRO A 474 20.70 47.61 29.48
C PRO A 474 19.25 48.13 29.63
N SER A 475 18.26 47.36 29.14
CA SER A 475 16.93 47.30 29.78
C SER A 475 16.18 46.01 29.45
N SER A 476 16.34 45.01 30.32
CA SER A 476 15.36 43.96 30.70
C SER A 476 14.35 43.44 29.64
N GLY A 477 14.44 42.15 29.28
CA GLY A 477 13.23 41.44 28.80
C GLY A 477 13.36 40.31 27.78
N THR A 478 14.55 39.82 27.44
CA THR A 478 14.70 38.55 26.68
C THR A 478 14.50 37.34 27.61
N SER A 479 14.07 36.15 27.17
CA SER A 479 13.92 35.63 25.81
C SER A 479 12.90 34.50 25.69
N SER A 480 12.57 34.14 24.45
CA SER A 480 12.11 32.81 24.04
C SER A 480 13.01 31.68 24.59
N PRO A 481 12.50 30.46 24.79
CA PRO A 481 13.33 29.25 24.70
C PRO A 481 13.60 28.96 23.21
N GLY A 482 14.76 28.46 22.78
CA GLY A 482 15.81 27.80 23.54
C GLY A 482 15.73 26.29 23.31
N ILE A 483 16.73 25.72 22.63
CA ILE A 483 16.86 24.25 22.49
C ILE A 483 17.15 23.71 23.90
N ALA A 484 16.21 22.94 24.45
CA ALA A 484 16.38 22.34 25.76
C ALA A 484 17.27 21.09 25.68
N ASN A 485 18.36 21.13 26.46
CA ASN A 485 19.03 19.93 26.97
C ASN A 485 18.02 19.05 27.76
N PRO A 486 18.32 17.77 28.04
CA PRO A 486 17.35 16.84 28.59
C PRO A 486 16.69 17.35 29.88
N LEU A 487 15.36 17.43 29.82
CA LEU A 487 14.38 17.54 30.91
C LEU A 487 14.98 17.80 32.30
N ALA A 488 14.94 19.05 32.75
CA ALA A 488 14.90 19.30 34.19
C ALA A 488 13.68 18.58 34.80
N PRO A 489 13.81 17.94 35.97
CA PRO A 489 12.69 17.21 36.57
C PRO A 489 11.52 18.17 36.87
N PRO A 490 10.26 17.75 36.65
CA PRO A 490 9.11 18.61 36.88
C PRO A 490 9.00 18.97 38.37
N THR A 491 8.92 20.27 38.67
CA THR A 491 8.79 20.76 40.05
C THR A 491 7.38 20.61 40.62
N ASN A 492 6.38 20.36 39.77
CA ASN A 492 4.98 20.20 40.14
C ASN A 492 4.36 18.98 39.41
N CYS A 493 3.39 18.31 40.03
CA CYS A 493 2.64 17.22 39.43
C CYS A 493 1.65 17.74 38.37
N GLU A 494 1.67 17.18 37.16
CA GLU A 494 0.77 17.60 36.08
C GLU A 494 -0.72 17.26 36.32
N ASP A 495 -1.02 16.19 37.07
CA ASP A 495 -2.39 15.74 37.33
C ASP A 495 -3.10 16.55 38.45
N CYS A 496 -2.37 17.15 39.39
CA CYS A 496 -2.96 17.85 40.55
C CYS A 496 -2.34 19.21 40.91
N GLY A 497 -1.26 19.63 40.23
CA GLY A 497 -0.57 20.90 40.47
C GLY A 497 0.28 20.98 41.74
N ALA A 498 0.32 19.93 42.57
CA ALA A 498 1.09 19.93 43.82
C ALA A 498 2.61 19.91 43.56
N ALA A 499 3.36 20.68 44.35
CA ALA A 499 4.81 20.69 44.30
C ALA A 499 5.38 19.30 44.64
N LEU A 500 6.30 18.81 43.81
CA LEU A 500 7.05 17.59 44.07
C LEU A 500 8.24 17.98 44.95
N ALA A 501 8.20 17.56 46.22
CA ALA A 501 9.24 17.92 47.19
C ALA A 501 10.60 17.34 46.75
N GLY A 502 11.56 18.23 46.49
CA GLY A 502 12.96 17.84 46.46
C GLY A 502 13.39 17.47 47.87
N SER A 503 13.73 16.21 48.09
CA SER A 503 14.41 15.78 49.30
C SER A 503 15.88 16.16 49.18
N ASP A 504 16.27 17.24 49.85
CA ASP A 504 17.65 17.43 50.25
C ASP A 504 18.00 16.32 51.27
N ASP A 505 18.84 15.36 50.88
CA ASP A 505 19.43 14.40 51.81
C ASP A 505 20.86 14.02 51.37
N ASP A 506 21.85 14.57 52.08
CA ASP A 506 23.28 14.34 51.87
C ASP A 506 23.69 12.98 52.49
N GLY A 507 23.36 11.88 51.82
CA GLY A 507 23.66 10.51 52.25
C GLY A 507 24.75 9.84 51.42
N MET A 508 26.01 9.87 51.89
CA MET A 508 27.09 9.08 51.31
C MET A 508 27.01 7.62 51.78
N ASP A 509 26.64 6.70 50.89
CA ASP A 509 26.96 5.28 51.05
C ASP A 509 27.26 4.61 49.70
N VAL A 510 28.32 3.80 49.70
CA VAL A 510 28.79 3.03 48.54
C VAL A 510 28.58 1.55 48.86
N ASP A 511 27.64 0.90 48.16
CA ASP A 511 27.77 -0.51 47.79
C ASP A 511 26.76 -0.92 46.70
N GLY A 512 27.10 -1.96 45.93
CA GLY A 512 26.43 -2.27 44.67
C GLY A 512 25.04 -2.90 44.79
N GLY A 513 24.02 -2.26 44.19
CA GLY A 513 22.66 -2.77 44.06
C GLY A 513 21.95 -2.27 42.79
N SER A 514 21.01 -3.07 42.29
CA SER A 514 20.24 -2.83 41.06
C SER A 514 19.56 -1.45 40.95
N VAL A 515 19.60 -0.84 39.76
CA VAL A 515 18.88 0.41 39.41
C VAL A 515 17.37 0.14 39.21
N HIS A 516 16.72 -0.40 40.24
CA HIS A 516 15.28 -0.70 40.32
C HIS A 516 14.80 -0.45 41.74
N ASP A 517 14.65 0.84 42.09
CA ASP A 517 13.50 1.41 42.81
C ASP A 517 13.82 2.87 43.16
N THR A 518 13.19 3.79 42.42
CA THR A 518 13.01 5.18 42.84
C THR A 518 11.52 5.47 42.76
N ASP A 519 10.94 5.86 43.89
CA ASP A 519 9.50 6.00 44.03
C ASP A 519 8.98 7.17 43.17
N THR A 520 8.38 6.83 42.04
CA THR A 520 7.82 7.77 41.06
C THR A 520 6.36 8.09 41.38
N ALA A 521 6.04 8.22 42.68
CA ALA A 521 4.72 8.53 43.22
C ALA A 521 4.61 10.01 43.60
N CYS A 522 3.54 10.68 43.18
CA CYS A 522 3.21 11.99 43.78
C CYS A 522 2.60 11.78 45.18
N GLY A 523 3.33 12.17 46.24
CA GLY A 523 2.87 12.01 47.62
C GLY A 523 1.55 12.73 47.97
N ALA A 524 1.11 13.69 47.16
CA ALA A 524 -0.14 14.42 47.38
C ALA A 524 -1.38 13.74 46.78
N CYS A 525 -1.24 12.97 45.68
CA CYS A 525 -2.38 12.33 44.99
C CYS A 525 -2.23 10.81 44.79
N GLY A 526 -1.10 10.21 45.22
CA GLY A 526 -0.83 8.77 45.16
C GLY A 526 -0.64 8.19 43.76
N LYS A 527 -0.58 9.03 42.71
CA LYS A 527 -0.41 8.57 41.33
C LYS A 527 1.04 8.32 40.97
N HIS A 528 1.28 7.20 40.27
CA HIS A 528 2.59 6.82 39.73
C HIS A 528 2.68 7.01 38.22
N VAL A 529 3.85 7.41 37.71
CA VAL A 529 4.14 7.46 36.26
C VAL A 529 5.42 6.70 35.93
N CYS A 530 5.29 5.63 35.15
CA CYS A 530 6.44 4.87 34.63
C CYS A 530 7.11 5.63 33.46
N PHE A 531 8.43 5.79 33.55
CA PHE A 531 9.29 6.49 32.58
C PHE A 531 9.15 5.99 31.11
N SER A 532 8.70 4.74 30.90
CA SER A 532 8.55 4.13 29.57
C SER A 532 7.18 4.37 28.91
N CYS A 533 6.28 5.19 29.49
CA CYS A 533 4.89 5.29 29.04
C CYS A 533 4.55 6.54 28.20
N SER A 534 5.54 7.21 27.61
CA SER A 534 5.33 8.35 26.70
C SER A 534 5.19 7.91 25.23
N VAL A 535 4.07 8.30 24.62
CA VAL A 535 3.73 8.26 23.18
C VAL A 535 3.36 6.89 22.57
N SER A 536 2.05 6.63 22.51
CA SER A 536 1.36 6.41 21.22
C SER A 536 -0.13 6.82 21.32
N ASN A 537 -0.76 7.08 20.17
CA ASN A 537 -2.02 7.83 20.06
C ASN A 537 -3.30 7.07 20.48
N LEU A 538 -4.38 7.85 20.60
CA LEU A 538 -5.81 7.49 20.75
C LEU A 538 -6.30 7.25 22.20
N GLY A 539 -7.27 8.07 22.63
CA GLY A 539 -8.07 7.80 23.83
C GLY A 539 -8.83 6.46 23.68
N GLU A 540 -9.16 5.75 24.76
CA GLU A 540 -9.96 6.30 25.87
C GLU A 540 -9.53 5.84 27.28
N GLN A 541 -8.45 5.06 27.43
CA GLN A 541 -7.88 4.69 28.75
C GLN A 541 -6.34 4.58 28.70
N LYS A 542 -5.64 5.37 29.54
CA LYS A 542 -4.19 5.26 29.73
C LYS A 542 -3.84 3.92 30.40
N ARG A 543 -3.04 3.06 29.76
CA ARG A 543 -2.56 1.79 30.35
C ARG A 543 -1.12 1.51 29.94
N CYS A 544 -0.22 1.34 30.92
CA CYS A 544 1.16 0.97 30.67
C CYS A 544 1.31 -0.54 30.41
N LEU A 545 2.03 -0.91 29.35
CA LEU A 545 2.39 -2.31 29.02
C LEU A 545 3.19 -3.02 30.13
N GLN A 546 3.86 -2.27 31.01
CA GLN A 546 4.66 -2.80 32.11
C GLN A 546 3.80 -3.19 33.34
N CYS A 547 2.59 -2.63 33.43
CA CYS A 547 1.56 -2.98 34.43
C CYS A 547 0.63 -4.10 33.91
N ALA A 548 0.36 -4.12 32.61
CA ALA A 548 -0.50 -5.11 31.97
C ALA A 548 0.20 -6.48 31.77
N GLY A 549 0.36 -7.26 32.84
CA GLY A 549 0.69 -8.69 32.71
C GLY A 549 1.61 -9.33 33.75
N ARG A 550 2.08 -8.61 34.77
CA ARG A 550 2.86 -9.25 35.85
C ARG A 550 1.93 -10.05 36.78
N ARG A 551 2.27 -11.33 37.02
CA ARG A 551 1.75 -12.09 38.16
C ARG A 551 2.64 -11.81 39.37
N VAL A 552 2.05 -11.63 40.54
CA VAL A 552 2.79 -11.48 41.79
C VAL A 552 2.88 -12.84 42.46
N TRP A 553 4.08 -13.22 42.88
CA TRP A 553 4.29 -14.40 43.71
C TRP A 553 4.00 -14.04 45.17
N ILE A 554 2.90 -14.56 45.71
CA ILE A 554 2.59 -14.42 47.13
C ILE A 554 3.19 -15.63 47.84
N GLY A 555 4.12 -15.38 48.78
CA GLY A 555 4.89 -16.42 49.46
C GLY A 555 4.00 -17.53 50.03
N GLY A 556 4.18 -18.75 49.53
CA GLY A 556 3.43 -19.94 49.95
C GLY A 556 2.13 -20.24 49.18
N ILE A 557 1.60 -19.32 48.36
CA ILE A 557 0.30 -19.48 47.68
C ILE A 557 0.43 -19.48 46.14
N GLY A 558 1.55 -18.98 45.61
CA GLY A 558 1.90 -19.07 44.19
C GLY A 558 1.63 -17.81 43.37
N TRP A 559 1.69 -17.95 42.05
CA TRP A 559 1.52 -16.85 41.10
C TRP A 559 0.05 -16.43 40.95
N THR A 560 -0.32 -15.27 41.50
CA THR A 560 -1.67 -14.71 41.38
C THR A 560 -1.71 -13.53 40.41
N ASN A 561 -2.86 -13.30 39.77
CA ASN A 561 -3.09 -12.08 38.99
C ASN A 561 -3.40 -10.94 39.98
N ALA A 562 -2.53 -9.95 40.09
CA ALA A 562 -2.86 -8.73 40.83
C ALA A 562 -4.00 -7.98 40.12
N GLY A 563 -4.94 -7.44 40.90
CA GLY A 563 -6.01 -6.59 40.36
C GLY A 563 -5.43 -5.33 39.74
N VAL A 564 -5.92 -4.94 38.55
CA VAL A 564 -5.42 -3.76 37.83
C VAL A 564 -6.06 -2.51 38.42
N SER A 565 -5.27 -1.70 39.12
CA SER A 565 -5.61 -0.29 39.36
C SER A 565 -5.53 0.49 38.05
N VAL A 566 -6.54 1.33 37.80
CA VAL A 566 -6.57 2.24 36.64
C VAL A 566 -5.82 3.52 37.02
N CYS A 567 -4.96 4.00 36.13
CA CYS A 567 -4.18 5.24 36.30
C CYS A 567 -5.02 6.51 36.10
#